data_AF-A0A929BHI1-F1
#
_entry.id   AF-A0A929BHI1-F1
#
_cell.length_a   1.000
_cell.length_b   1.000
_cell.length_c   1.000
_cell.angle_alpha   90.00
_cell.angle_beta   90.00
_cell.angle_gamma   90.00
#
_symmetry.space_group_name_H-M   'P 1'
#
loop_
_entity.id
_entity.type
_entity.pdbx_description
1 polymer ?
#
loop_
_entity_poly.entity_id
_entity_poly.type
_entity_poly.pdbx_seq_one_letter_code
_entity_poly.pdbx_strand_id
1 'polypeptide(L)'
;VGGDGDLFSIGAGHLPHAVRRNIDITCIMVNNFVYALTKGQVSPTTPHLQRGEGPFLSPQFYPPVDPILDMVSYSASTGASLIAQGISSDVSHLQWLIEEGIKHEGFSYISVLTPCVVFSPPELSSTIREKASYLSEGELVELPDSSTEKPWLHDPGNISLALRLAQVPLLEKPLLGIFFRGK
;
A
#
# COMPACT_ATOMS: atom_id res chain seq x y z
N VAL A 1 11.71 -9.01 -1.58
CA VAL A 1 11.28 -7.91 -2.47
C VAL A 1 10.55 -8.54 -3.64
N GLY A 2 9.36 -8.04 -3.99
CA GLY A 2 8.54 -8.57 -5.09
C GLY A 2 7.65 -7.49 -5.71
N GLY A 3 7.04 -7.79 -6.86
CA GLY A 3 6.04 -6.91 -7.48
C GLY A 3 4.65 -7.09 -6.88
N ASP A 4 3.74 -6.20 -7.22
CA ASP A 4 2.30 -6.33 -6.94
C ASP A 4 1.71 -7.66 -7.44
N GLY A 5 2.04 -8.08 -8.66
CA GLY A 5 1.65 -9.39 -9.19
C GLY A 5 2.23 -10.59 -8.48
N ASP A 6 3.49 -10.49 -8.11
CA ASP A 6 4.18 -11.56 -7.41
C ASP A 6 3.56 -11.78 -6.03
N LEU A 7 3.33 -10.70 -5.28
CA LEU A 7 2.88 -10.78 -3.89
C LEU A 7 1.36 -10.90 -3.73
N PHE A 8 0.55 -10.28 -4.59
CA PHE A 8 -0.91 -10.25 -4.48
C PHE A 8 -1.65 -11.00 -5.60
N SER A 9 -0.94 -11.63 -6.54
CA SER A 9 -1.52 -12.65 -7.43
C SER A 9 -1.05 -14.04 -7.03
N ILE A 10 0.08 -14.50 -7.55
CA ILE A 10 0.56 -15.87 -7.29
C ILE A 10 0.95 -16.08 -5.82
N GLY A 11 1.49 -15.05 -5.16
CA GLY A 11 1.96 -15.09 -3.78
C GLY A 11 0.90 -14.76 -2.72
N ALA A 12 -0.33 -14.41 -3.11
CA ALA A 12 -1.36 -13.92 -2.18
C ALA A 12 -1.66 -14.92 -1.04
N GLY A 13 -1.61 -16.23 -1.33
CA GLY A 13 -1.81 -17.27 -0.32
C GLY A 13 -0.71 -17.37 0.74
N HIS A 14 0.47 -16.78 0.51
CA HIS A 14 1.60 -16.86 1.43
C HIS A 14 1.60 -15.73 2.47
N LEU A 15 1.14 -14.53 2.10
CA LEU A 15 1.18 -13.35 2.96
C LEU A 15 0.42 -13.51 4.29
N PRO A 16 -0.83 -14.02 4.34
CA PRO A 16 -1.54 -14.22 5.61
C PRO A 16 -0.78 -15.15 6.55
N HIS A 17 -0.09 -16.14 5.98
CA HIS A 17 0.67 -17.10 6.76
C HIS A 17 2.02 -16.54 7.25
N ALA A 18 2.63 -15.61 6.52
CA ALA A 18 3.81 -14.89 6.96
C ALA A 18 3.48 -13.95 8.13
N VAL A 19 2.40 -13.17 8.01
CA VAL A 19 1.86 -12.33 9.09
C VAL A 19 1.50 -13.16 10.32
N ARG A 20 0.77 -14.28 10.14
CA ARG A 20 0.37 -15.17 11.24
C ARG A 20 1.55 -15.79 11.99
N ARG A 21 2.64 -16.08 11.29
CA ARG A 21 3.86 -16.64 11.90
C ARG A 21 4.78 -15.58 12.49
N ASN A 22 4.50 -14.29 12.22
CA ASN A 22 5.33 -13.14 12.58
C ASN A 22 6.83 -13.40 12.30
N ILE A 23 7.13 -13.92 11.10
CA ILE A 23 8.51 -14.26 10.73
C ILE A 23 9.30 -12.96 10.63
N ASP A 24 10.46 -12.90 11.28
CA ASP A 24 11.39 -11.76 11.27
C ASP A 24 12.00 -11.54 9.87
N ILE A 25 11.21 -10.94 8.98
CA ILE A 25 11.55 -10.60 7.61
C ILE A 25 10.86 -9.31 7.18
N THR A 26 11.58 -8.49 6.41
CA THR A 26 11.01 -7.32 5.74
C THR A 26 10.61 -7.64 4.31
N CYS A 27 9.31 -7.65 4.04
CA CYS A 27 8.72 -7.79 2.72
C CYS A 27 8.47 -6.41 2.08
N ILE A 28 9.24 -6.09 1.04
CA ILE A 28 9.05 -4.86 0.26
C ILE A 28 8.33 -5.20 -1.04
N MET A 29 7.16 -4.62 -1.24
CA MET A 29 6.41 -4.71 -2.50
C MET A 29 6.66 -3.48 -3.35
N VAL A 30 7.14 -3.68 -4.57
CA VAL A 30 7.20 -2.63 -5.59
C VAL A 30 5.85 -2.59 -6.31
N ASN A 31 4.99 -1.65 -5.93
CA ASN A 31 3.67 -1.50 -6.50
C ASN A 31 3.70 -0.54 -7.68
N ASN A 32 3.71 -1.09 -8.89
CA ASN A 32 3.71 -0.32 -10.13
C ASN A 32 2.41 -0.48 -10.95
N PHE A 33 1.43 -1.19 -10.38
CA PHE A 33 0.09 -1.40 -10.91
C PHE A 33 0.02 -2.23 -12.19
N VAL A 34 1.11 -2.88 -12.62
CA VAL A 34 1.19 -3.65 -13.87
C VAL A 34 2.23 -4.77 -13.82
N TYR A 35 2.04 -5.84 -14.59
CA TYR A 35 3.10 -6.83 -14.80
C TYR A 35 4.12 -6.31 -15.82
N ALA A 36 4.99 -5.40 -15.36
CA ALA A 36 5.94 -4.70 -16.22
C ALA A 36 6.87 -5.65 -16.99
N LEU A 37 7.43 -6.68 -16.32
CA LEU A 37 8.37 -7.60 -16.94
C LEU A 37 7.74 -8.45 -18.06
N THR A 38 6.45 -8.78 -17.95
CA THR A 38 5.72 -9.58 -18.95
C THR A 38 5.04 -8.74 -20.02
N LYS A 39 5.39 -7.44 -20.12
CA LYS A 39 4.91 -6.45 -21.11
C LYS A 39 3.56 -5.79 -20.79
N GLY A 40 3.30 -5.50 -19.52
CA GLY A 40 2.28 -4.52 -19.12
C GLY A 40 0.86 -5.08 -19.02
N GLN A 41 0.70 -6.36 -18.65
CA GLN A 41 -0.60 -6.90 -18.27
C GLN A 41 -1.12 -6.24 -16.99
N VAL A 42 -2.45 -6.27 -16.82
CA VAL A 42 -3.11 -5.86 -15.58
C VAL A 42 -2.64 -6.70 -14.39
N SER A 43 -2.40 -6.03 -13.27
CA SER A 43 -2.07 -6.62 -11.97
C SER A 43 -3.30 -6.58 -11.05
N PRO A 44 -3.27 -7.25 -9.88
CA PRO A 44 -4.36 -7.19 -8.91
C PRO A 44 -4.59 -5.78 -8.36
N THR A 45 -3.58 -4.91 -8.38
CA THR A 45 -3.66 -3.55 -7.82
C THR A 45 -3.99 -2.49 -8.88
N THR A 46 -4.08 -2.84 -10.17
CA THR A 46 -4.36 -1.90 -11.26
C THR A 46 -5.64 -1.10 -10.99
N PRO A 47 -5.57 0.24 -10.82
CA PRO A 47 -6.76 1.04 -10.55
C PRO A 47 -7.72 1.04 -11.74
N HIS A 48 -9.02 1.18 -11.46
CA HIS A 48 -10.00 1.48 -12.50
C HIS A 48 -9.79 2.92 -12.99
N LEU A 49 -9.19 3.08 -14.16
CA LEU A 49 -9.12 4.37 -14.84
C LEU A 49 -10.35 4.52 -15.75
N GLN A 50 -11.02 5.68 -15.69
CA GLN A 50 -12.12 5.97 -16.60
C GLN A 50 -11.61 5.91 -18.06
N ARG A 51 -12.25 5.05 -18.86
CA ARG A 51 -12.10 4.84 -20.32
C ARG A 51 -11.05 5.69 -21.04
N GLY A 52 -9.98 5.03 -21.48
CA GLY A 52 -9.07 5.47 -22.54
C GLY A 52 -8.38 4.24 -23.14
N GLU A 53 -8.33 4.16 -24.47
CA GLU A 53 -7.86 3.00 -25.23
C GLU A 53 -6.41 2.63 -24.89
N GLY A 54 -6.20 1.43 -24.36
CA GLY A 54 -4.90 0.83 -24.08
C GLY A 54 -5.04 -0.65 -23.75
N PRO A 55 -3.96 -1.45 -23.74
CA PRO A 55 -3.98 -2.90 -23.52
C PRO A 55 -4.48 -3.32 -22.12
N PHE A 56 -4.87 -2.36 -21.29
CA PHE A 56 -5.47 -2.47 -19.95
C PHE A 56 -6.89 -3.07 -19.91
N LEU A 57 -7.40 -3.56 -21.04
CA LEU A 57 -8.71 -4.19 -21.13
C LEU A 57 -8.63 -5.62 -20.60
N SER A 58 -8.79 -5.75 -19.29
CA SER A 58 -9.70 -6.78 -18.82
C SER A 58 -11.03 -6.11 -18.50
N PRO A 59 -12.18 -6.69 -18.90
CA PRO A 59 -13.51 -6.22 -18.49
C PRO A 59 -13.75 -6.56 -17.01
N GLN A 60 -12.81 -6.23 -16.12
CA GLN A 60 -12.82 -6.65 -14.73
C GLN A 60 -13.84 -5.82 -13.95
N PHE A 61 -15.00 -6.44 -13.74
CA PHE A 61 -16.10 -6.04 -12.84
C PHE A 61 -15.69 -6.03 -11.35
N TYR A 62 -14.42 -6.25 -11.02
CA TYR A 62 -13.94 -6.43 -9.65
C TYR A 62 -13.06 -5.27 -9.22
N PRO A 63 -13.25 -4.72 -8.00
CA PRO A 63 -12.40 -3.67 -7.47
C PRO A 63 -10.94 -4.14 -7.38
N PRO A 64 -9.96 -3.23 -7.55
CA PRO A 64 -8.56 -3.56 -7.33
C PRO A 64 -8.34 -3.99 -5.88
N VAL A 65 -7.36 -4.87 -5.69
CA VAL A 65 -6.86 -5.22 -4.37
C VAL A 65 -6.17 -4.01 -3.78
N ASP A 66 -6.48 -3.68 -2.52
CA ASP A 66 -5.73 -2.71 -1.73
C ASP A 66 -4.74 -3.45 -0.81
N PRO A 67 -3.43 -3.40 -1.12
CA PRO A 67 -2.43 -4.13 -0.35
C PRO A 67 -2.32 -3.68 1.10
N ILE A 68 -2.58 -2.41 1.42
CA ILE A 68 -2.50 -1.93 2.81
C ILE A 68 -3.71 -2.43 3.59
N LEU A 69 -4.91 -2.33 3.03
CA LEU A 69 -6.12 -2.81 3.68
C LEU A 69 -6.06 -4.31 3.97
N ASP A 70 -5.63 -5.12 2.99
CA ASP A 70 -5.53 -6.58 3.16
C ASP A 70 -4.51 -6.94 4.24
N MET A 71 -3.34 -6.28 4.25
CA MET A 71 -2.29 -6.57 5.22
C MET A 71 -2.68 -6.13 6.64
N VAL A 72 -3.28 -4.95 6.81
CA VAL A 72 -3.84 -4.52 8.10
C VAL A 72 -4.97 -5.48 8.54
N SER A 73 -5.78 -5.97 7.60
CA SER A 73 -6.84 -6.95 7.90
C SER A 73 -6.30 -8.28 8.38
N TYR A 74 -5.19 -8.77 7.80
CA TYR A 74 -4.50 -9.96 8.31
C TYR A 74 -3.95 -9.74 9.72
N SER A 75 -3.32 -8.58 9.94
CA SER A 75 -2.83 -8.14 11.26
C SER A 75 -3.94 -8.00 12.30
N ALA A 76 -5.17 -7.70 11.91
CA ALA A 76 -6.28 -7.52 12.85
C ALA A 76 -6.59 -8.78 13.66
N SER A 77 -6.34 -9.97 13.10
CA SER A 77 -6.56 -11.25 13.79
C SER A 77 -5.40 -11.67 14.70
N THR A 78 -4.17 -11.26 14.38
CA THR A 78 -2.94 -11.74 15.04
C THR A 78 -2.32 -10.70 15.96
N GLY A 79 -2.65 -9.42 15.79
CA GLY A 79 -1.98 -8.28 16.42
C GLY A 79 -0.52 -8.10 15.96
N ALA A 80 -0.11 -8.85 14.95
CA ALA A 80 1.26 -8.90 14.47
C ALA A 80 1.45 -8.03 13.24
N SER A 81 2.71 -7.64 13.10
CA SER A 81 3.40 -7.05 11.96
C SER A 81 3.33 -5.54 11.83
N LEU A 82 4.41 -4.98 11.27
CA LEU A 82 4.53 -3.59 10.85
C LEU A 82 4.03 -3.46 9.40
N ILE A 83 3.05 -2.59 9.17
CA ILE A 83 2.47 -2.32 7.84
C ILE A 83 2.71 -0.86 7.47
N ALA A 84 3.34 -0.62 6.32
CA ALA A 84 3.68 0.72 5.86
C ALA A 84 3.50 0.91 4.35
N GLN A 85 3.35 2.17 3.92
CA GLN A 85 3.34 2.57 2.52
C GLN A 85 4.29 3.74 2.28
N GLY A 86 5.06 3.70 1.20
CA GLY A 86 5.94 4.76 0.77
C GLY A 86 5.82 5.03 -0.73
N ILE A 87 6.47 6.09 -1.19
CA ILE A 87 6.56 6.43 -2.61
C ILE A 87 8.04 6.44 -3.04
N SER A 88 8.34 5.88 -4.19
CA SER A 88 9.69 5.80 -4.74
C SER A 88 10.35 7.15 -5.03
N SER A 89 9.56 8.21 -5.22
CA SER A 89 10.08 9.57 -5.48
C SER A 89 10.63 10.27 -4.24
N ASP A 90 10.29 9.80 -3.04
CA ASP A 90 10.79 10.33 -1.78
C ASP A 90 11.74 9.33 -1.13
N VAL A 91 13.01 9.44 -1.51
CA VAL A 91 14.07 8.50 -1.11
C VAL A 91 14.33 8.56 0.40
N SER A 92 14.30 9.75 1.00
CA SER A 92 14.59 9.93 2.42
C SER A 92 13.51 9.27 3.28
N HIS A 93 12.24 9.49 2.97
CA HIS A 93 11.13 8.84 3.68
C HIS A 93 11.12 7.33 3.46
N LEU A 94 11.37 6.86 2.22
CA LEU A 94 11.42 5.44 1.93
C LEU A 94 12.59 4.73 2.65
N GLN A 95 13.76 5.37 2.73
CA GLN A 95 14.90 4.86 3.50
C GLN A 95 14.50 4.67 4.96
N TRP A 96 13.88 5.69 5.58
CA TRP A 96 13.39 5.60 6.96
C TRP A 96 12.39 4.46 7.15
N LEU A 97 11.41 4.29 6.24
CA LEU A 97 10.47 3.18 6.31
C LEU A 97 11.13 1.80 6.25
N ILE A 98 12.12 1.63 5.36
CA ILE A 98 12.87 0.38 5.24
C ILE A 98 13.69 0.12 6.51
N GLU A 99 14.35 1.14 7.06
CA GLU A 99 15.07 1.02 8.33
C GLU A 99 14.13 0.60 9.47
N GLU A 100 12.95 1.21 9.59
CA GLU A 100 11.97 0.84 10.61
C GLU A 100 11.41 -0.57 10.41
N GLY A 101 11.22 -1.00 9.16
CA GLY A 101 10.80 -2.36 8.83
C GLY A 101 11.86 -3.43 9.11
N ILE A 102 13.15 -3.08 9.06
CA ILE A 102 14.27 -3.97 9.43
C ILE A 102 14.45 -4.03 10.95
N LYS A 103 14.23 -2.91 11.66
CA LYS A 103 14.34 -2.87 13.13
C LYS A 103 13.18 -3.57 13.86
N HIS A 104 12.04 -3.73 13.19
CA HIS A 104 10.88 -4.39 13.77
C HIS A 104 11.13 -5.89 13.92
N GLU A 105 11.04 -6.39 15.16
CA GLU A 105 11.18 -7.81 15.49
C GLU A 105 9.90 -8.58 15.08
N GLY A 106 9.80 -8.94 13.81
CA GLY A 106 8.62 -9.61 13.28
C GLY A 106 8.45 -9.43 11.79
N PHE A 107 7.27 -9.78 11.28
CA PHE A 107 6.97 -9.57 9.89
C PHE A 107 6.80 -8.07 9.63
N SER A 108 7.44 -7.55 8.59
CA SER A 108 7.26 -6.17 8.15
C SER A 108 6.84 -6.16 6.69
N TYR A 109 5.83 -5.38 6.36
CA TYR A 109 5.36 -5.20 5.00
C TYR A 109 5.39 -3.72 4.61
N ILE A 110 6.08 -3.42 3.52
CA ILE A 110 6.24 -2.07 2.99
C ILE A 110 5.79 -2.06 1.52
N SER A 111 4.68 -1.38 1.24
CA SER A 111 4.22 -1.12 -0.13
C SER A 111 4.89 0.14 -0.68
N VAL A 112 5.62 0.03 -1.78
CA VAL A 112 6.34 1.14 -2.41
C VAL A 112 5.67 1.50 -3.73
N LEU A 113 4.93 2.61 -3.74
CA LEU A 113 4.29 3.15 -4.93
C LEU A 113 5.37 3.63 -5.92
N THR A 114 5.41 2.98 -7.08
CA THR A 114 6.49 3.14 -8.06
C THR A 114 5.91 3.36 -9.46
N PRO A 115 6.24 4.47 -10.15
CA PRO A 115 5.75 4.69 -11.50
C PRO A 115 6.38 3.71 -12.49
N CYS A 116 5.56 3.06 -13.33
CA CYS A 116 6.04 2.34 -14.52
C CYS A 116 5.89 3.23 -15.75
N VAL A 117 6.95 3.95 -16.13
CA VAL A 117 6.92 4.92 -17.24
C VAL A 117 6.64 4.32 -18.62
N VAL A 118 6.85 3.01 -18.79
CA VAL A 118 6.69 2.32 -20.09
C VAL A 118 5.25 1.91 -20.33
N PHE A 119 4.55 1.46 -19.29
CA PHE A 119 3.23 0.87 -19.41
C PHE A 119 2.17 1.72 -18.71
N SER A 120 2.41 2.22 -17.50
CA SER A 120 1.40 2.94 -16.72
C SER A 120 1.22 4.39 -17.21
N PRO A 121 -0.02 4.92 -17.24
CA PRO A 121 -0.27 6.31 -17.61
C PRO A 121 0.47 7.29 -16.69
N PRO A 122 1.09 8.36 -17.23
CA PRO A 122 1.83 9.32 -16.43
C PRO A 122 0.95 10.02 -15.39
N GLU A 123 -0.33 10.26 -15.70
CA GLU A 123 -1.31 10.93 -14.85
C GLU A 123 -1.55 10.20 -13.52
N LEU A 124 -1.45 8.87 -13.52
CA LEU A 124 -1.62 8.08 -12.30
C LEU A 124 -0.52 8.42 -11.28
N SER A 125 0.72 8.44 -11.75
CA SER A 125 1.87 8.71 -10.89
C SER A 125 1.92 10.17 -10.39
N SER A 126 1.54 11.14 -11.24
CA SER A 126 1.46 12.53 -10.84
C SER A 126 0.34 12.76 -9.82
N THR A 127 -0.83 12.15 -10.02
CA THR A 127 -1.96 12.24 -9.07
C THR A 127 -1.60 11.70 -7.70
N ILE A 128 -0.97 10.53 -7.64
CA ILE A 128 -0.51 9.94 -6.36
C ILE A 128 0.50 10.87 -5.70
N ARG A 129 1.45 11.43 -6.45
CA ARG A 129 2.46 12.32 -5.88
C ARG A 129 1.87 13.63 -5.35
N GLU A 130 0.96 14.25 -6.08
CA GLU A 130 0.39 15.56 -5.73
C GLU A 130 -0.57 15.48 -4.53
N LYS A 131 -1.29 14.38 -4.40
CA LYS A 131 -2.28 14.20 -3.33
C LYS A 131 -1.71 13.49 -2.09
N ALA A 132 -0.48 13.00 -2.16
CA ALA A 132 0.13 12.26 -1.06
C ALA A 132 0.17 13.08 0.23
N SER A 133 -0.06 12.39 1.35
CA SER A 133 0.05 12.95 2.70
C SER A 133 0.78 11.96 3.59
N TYR A 134 1.56 12.47 4.53
CA TYR A 134 2.42 11.67 5.37
C TYR A 134 1.79 11.47 6.75
N LEU A 135 1.89 10.24 7.25
CA LEU A 135 1.44 9.84 8.57
C LEU A 135 2.60 10.02 9.55
N SER A 136 2.38 10.85 10.56
CA SER A 136 3.29 11.05 11.70
C SER A 136 2.57 10.70 12.99
N GLU A 137 3.20 9.90 13.85
CA GLU A 137 2.62 9.50 15.14
C GLU A 137 2.31 10.72 16.00
N GLY A 138 1.08 10.79 16.53
CA GLY A 138 0.61 11.91 17.35
C GLY A 138 0.19 13.15 16.57
N GLU A 139 0.20 13.14 15.24
CA GLU A 139 -0.34 14.23 14.41
C GLU A 139 -1.73 13.88 13.86
N LEU A 140 -2.49 14.92 13.47
CA LEU A 140 -3.79 14.72 12.84
C LEU A 140 -3.63 14.30 11.39
N VAL A 141 -4.35 13.25 11.00
CA VAL A 141 -4.36 12.77 9.62
C VAL A 141 -5.27 13.62 8.75
N GLU A 142 -4.72 14.11 7.64
CA GLU A 142 -5.50 14.78 6.60
C GLU A 142 -6.38 13.78 5.85
N LEU A 143 -7.70 13.91 6.00
CA LEU A 143 -8.67 13.07 5.31
C LEU A 143 -8.99 13.62 3.91
N PRO A 144 -9.51 12.78 2.99
CA PRO A 144 -10.05 13.26 1.72
C PRO A 144 -11.18 14.29 1.92
N ASP A 145 -11.34 15.21 0.97
CA ASP A 145 -12.44 16.19 0.95
C ASP A 145 -13.83 15.53 0.90
N SER A 146 -13.90 14.28 0.41
CA SER A 146 -15.12 13.47 0.36
C SER A 146 -15.56 12.95 1.73
N SER A 147 -14.66 12.97 2.73
CA SER A 147 -14.91 12.45 4.07
C SER A 147 -15.76 13.43 4.88
N THR A 148 -16.72 12.89 5.64
CA THR A 148 -17.51 13.65 6.62
C THR A 148 -16.98 13.49 8.05
N GLU A 149 -15.93 12.69 8.24
CA GLU A 149 -15.33 12.45 9.54
C GLU A 149 -14.39 13.59 9.96
N LYS A 150 -14.18 13.72 11.27
CA LYS A 150 -13.15 14.61 11.81
C LYS A 150 -11.77 13.96 11.63
N PRO A 151 -10.70 14.75 11.40
CA PRO A 151 -9.33 14.26 11.37
C PRO A 151 -9.02 13.38 12.58
N TRP A 152 -8.41 12.22 12.34
CA TRP A 152 -8.02 11.29 13.39
C TRP A 152 -6.61 11.60 13.88
N LEU A 153 -6.34 11.40 15.17
CA LEU A 153 -4.98 11.43 15.70
C LEU A 153 -4.28 10.12 15.32
N HIS A 154 -3.16 10.19 14.60
CA HIS A 154 -2.44 9.01 14.15
C HIS A 154 -1.80 8.26 15.33
N ASP A 155 -2.09 6.96 15.39
CA ASP A 155 -1.54 6.01 16.38
C ASP A 155 -1.30 4.66 15.69
N PRO A 156 -0.03 4.31 15.38
CA PRO A 156 0.33 3.02 14.78
C PRO A 156 -0.05 1.80 15.62
N GLY A 157 -0.22 1.95 16.94
CA GLY A 157 -0.62 0.85 17.83
C GLY A 157 -2.11 0.51 17.75
N ASN A 158 -2.93 1.38 17.15
CA ASN A 158 -4.37 1.22 17.09
C ASN A 158 -4.82 0.56 15.79
N ILE A 159 -5.09 -0.75 15.86
CA ILE A 159 -5.53 -1.54 14.70
C ILE A 159 -6.86 -1.06 14.08
N SER A 160 -7.80 -0.56 14.88
CA SER A 160 -9.08 -0.06 14.37
C SER A 160 -8.90 1.23 13.58
N LEU A 161 -7.98 2.09 14.03
CA LEU A 161 -7.61 3.28 13.29
C LEU A 161 -6.86 2.91 12.00
N ALA A 162 -5.91 1.98 12.07
CA ALA A 162 -5.18 1.49 10.90
C ALA A 162 -6.12 0.97 9.81
N LEU A 163 -7.17 0.22 10.19
CA LEU A 163 -8.20 -0.26 9.24
C LEU A 163 -8.96 0.89 8.58
N ARG A 164 -9.29 1.95 9.33
CA ARG A 164 -9.96 3.14 8.76
C ARG A 164 -9.05 3.92 7.83
N LEU A 165 -7.78 4.10 8.20
CA LEU A 165 -6.77 4.74 7.36
C LEU A 165 -6.57 3.95 6.06
N ALA A 166 -6.52 2.63 6.13
CA ALA A 166 -6.35 1.76 4.97
C ALA A 166 -7.59 1.72 4.04
N GLN A 167 -8.76 2.15 4.50
CA GLN A 167 -9.97 2.27 3.67
C GLN A 167 -10.03 3.58 2.89
N VAL A 168 -9.13 4.53 3.17
CA VAL A 168 -9.06 5.78 2.41
C VAL A 168 -8.64 5.46 0.96
N PRO A 169 -9.45 5.85 -0.05
CA PRO A 169 -9.13 5.50 -1.44
C PRO A 169 -7.79 6.10 -1.89
N LEU A 170 -6.90 5.26 -2.40
CA LEU A 170 -5.55 5.65 -2.80
C LEU A 170 -5.50 6.84 -3.77
N LEU A 171 -6.44 6.93 -4.72
CA LEU A 171 -6.47 8.02 -5.72
C LEU A 171 -7.09 9.33 -5.21
N GLU A 172 -7.79 9.28 -4.06
CA GLU A 172 -8.33 10.46 -3.41
C GLU A 172 -7.31 11.08 -2.46
N LYS A 173 -6.68 10.27 -1.61
CA LYS A 173 -5.67 10.72 -0.65
C LYS A 173 -4.70 9.58 -0.34
N PRO A 174 -3.57 9.46 -1.07
CA PRO A 174 -2.51 8.51 -0.73
C PRO A 174 -1.92 8.84 0.64
N LEU A 175 -2.01 7.90 1.57
CA LEU A 175 -1.43 8.01 2.90
C LEU A 175 -0.09 7.26 2.92
N LEU A 176 0.99 7.97 3.25
CA LEU A 176 2.36 7.45 3.27
C LEU A 176 2.86 7.42 4.71
N GLY A 177 3.52 6.34 5.12
CA GLY A 177 4.04 6.16 6.47
C GLY A 177 3.66 4.80 7.02
N ILE A 178 3.75 4.67 8.34
CA ILE A 178 3.40 3.44 9.06
C ILE A 178 1.92 3.50 9.42
N PHE A 179 1.14 2.53 8.94
CA PHE A 179 -0.29 2.41 9.23
C PHE A 179 -0.52 1.66 10.53
N PHE A 180 0.24 0.58 10.75
CA PHE A 180 0.11 -0.28 11.91
C PHE A 180 1.48 -0.77 12.34
N ARG A 181 1.70 -0.82 13.65
CA ARG A 181 2.87 -1.40 14.30
C ARG A 181 2.38 -2.32 15.43
N GLY A 182 2.32 -3.61 15.11
CA GLY A 182 1.94 -4.67 16.03
C GLY A 182 3.07 -5.15 16.94
N LYS A 183 2.79 -6.25 17.64
CA LYS A 183 3.78 -7.03 18.40
C LYS A 183 4.61 -7.95 17.51
#